data_AF-A0A7S0IE07-F1
#
_entry.id   AF-A0A7S0IE07-F1
#
_cell.length_a   1.000
_cell.length_b   1.000
_cell.length_c   1.000
_cell.angle_alpha   90.00
_cell.angle_beta   90.00
_cell.angle_gamma   90.00
#
_symmetry.space_group_name_H-M   'P 1'
#
loop_
_entity.id
_entity.type
_entity.pdbx_description
1 polymer ?
#
loop_
_entity_poly.entity_id
_entity_poly.type
_entity_poly.pdbx_seq_one_letter_code
_entity_poly.pdbx_strand_id
1 'polypeptide(L)'
;SSRARLGHQCFTPRLTLFPPREPKQTIMVVVHGKKCEVGKGRRDLREIRDLADARGVALVEVRTDREGHCEELVRDADLDGVDAVGVMGGDGTFREGVCGMIARGGGGDSPGGKRRSVPIFAFPCGTGNNYARDLGQRTVADVFDAIARGRAHAVDAVRVQHPNGMTYSINCVTWGMARDAAATAEHMRWLGAIRYDVAGFFHILKNKLNYANLAAHDFHEVESSVTHVSDVEAADYLMMFAQNTRCSGRGFPFTPLAKLDDGAFDLIAVKKCGVLKTVGLFEAVKKGGSHVRDPSVCYVKVKKATLEASDSADL
;
A
#
# COMPACT_ATOMS: atom_id res chain seq x y z
N SER A 1 9.11 -20.17 -42.11
CA SER A 1 9.42 -21.10 -41.01
C SER A 1 10.23 -20.34 -39.97
N SER A 2 9.58 -19.82 -38.93
CA SER A 2 10.26 -19.13 -37.84
C SER A 2 9.36 -19.13 -36.60
N ARG A 3 9.60 -20.13 -35.74
CA ARG A 3 9.02 -20.24 -34.40
C ARG A 3 9.66 -19.20 -33.48
N ALA A 4 8.86 -18.38 -32.80
CA ALA A 4 9.29 -17.60 -31.65
C ALA A 4 9.09 -18.41 -30.36
N ARG A 5 10.13 -18.50 -29.53
CA ARG A 5 10.17 -19.26 -28.28
C ARG A 5 9.52 -18.43 -27.16
N LEU A 6 8.64 -19.08 -26.39
CA LEU A 6 8.10 -18.57 -25.13
C LEU A 6 9.18 -18.65 -24.05
N GLY A 7 9.48 -17.53 -23.40
CA GLY A 7 10.37 -17.45 -22.24
C GLY A 7 9.57 -17.03 -21.01
N HIS A 8 9.31 -17.97 -20.11
CA HIS A 8 8.78 -17.71 -18.78
C HIS A 8 9.95 -17.29 -17.87
N GLN A 9 9.99 -16.02 -17.45
CA GLN A 9 10.86 -15.62 -16.34
C GLN A 9 10.09 -15.78 -15.03
N CYS A 10 10.35 -16.89 -14.34
CA CYS A 10 9.91 -17.11 -12.97
C CYS A 10 10.76 -16.24 -12.04
N PHE A 11 10.17 -15.22 -11.41
CA PHE A 11 10.80 -14.48 -10.32
C PHE A 11 10.71 -15.30 -9.05
N THR A 12 11.76 -16.06 -8.72
CA THR A 12 11.93 -16.61 -7.37
C THR A 12 12.29 -15.47 -6.42
N PRO A 13 11.58 -15.27 -5.29
CA PRO A 13 11.93 -14.25 -4.30
C PRO A 13 13.32 -14.58 -3.74
N ARG A 14 14.33 -13.76 -4.07
CA ARG A 14 15.68 -13.90 -3.51
C ARG A 14 15.70 -13.31 -2.11
N LEU A 15 15.77 -14.18 -1.11
CA LEU A 15 16.12 -13.77 0.25
C LEU A 15 17.52 -13.16 0.21
N THR A 16 17.64 -11.86 0.51
CA THR A 16 18.95 -11.22 0.62
C THR A 16 19.40 -11.35 2.06
N LEU A 17 20.40 -12.20 2.29
CA LEU A 17 21.06 -12.34 3.59
C LEU A 17 22.09 -11.22 3.73
N PHE A 18 21.98 -10.42 4.79
CA PHE A 18 23.03 -9.45 5.12
C PHE A 18 24.21 -10.18 5.78
N PRO A 19 25.46 -9.88 5.39
CA PRO A 19 26.63 -10.47 6.00
C PRO A 19 26.72 -10.07 7.49
N PRO A 20 27.26 -10.93 8.37
CA PRO A 20 27.51 -10.55 9.76
C PRO A 20 28.52 -9.40 9.79
N ARG A 21 28.15 -8.29 10.42
CA ARG A 21 29.02 -7.12 10.63
C ARG A 21 28.94 -6.71 12.11
N GLU A 22 30.09 -6.60 12.76
CA GLU A 22 30.28 -5.73 13.93
C GLU A 22 30.93 -4.43 13.42
N PRO A 23 30.11 -3.48 12.96
CA PRO A 23 29.82 -2.24 13.70
C PRO A 23 28.31 -2.03 13.91
N LYS A 24 27.92 -1.00 14.68
CA LYS A 24 26.50 -0.62 14.91
C LYS A 24 25.73 -0.54 13.58
N GLN A 25 24.56 -1.18 13.51
CA GLN A 25 23.66 -1.05 12.36
C GLN A 25 23.27 0.42 12.19
N THR A 26 23.52 0.99 11.01
CA THR A 26 23.20 2.41 10.74
C THR A 26 21.91 2.50 9.94
N ILE A 27 20.91 3.17 10.52
CA ILE A 27 19.58 3.32 9.93
C ILE A 27 19.31 4.80 9.65
N MET A 28 18.98 5.11 8.40
CA MET A 28 18.46 6.43 8.05
C MET A 28 16.96 6.48 8.39
N VAL A 29 16.57 7.33 9.33
CA VAL A 29 15.17 7.51 9.72
C VAL A 29 14.63 8.79 9.10
N VAL A 30 13.65 8.64 8.21
CA VAL A 30 12.95 9.77 7.59
C VAL A 30 11.66 10.06 8.38
N VAL A 31 11.58 11.26 8.95
CA VAL A 31 10.57 11.67 9.92
C VAL A 31 9.57 12.64 9.31
N HIS A 32 8.28 12.35 9.44
CA HIS A 32 7.22 13.14 8.80
C HIS A 32 6.75 14.39 9.58
N GLY A 33 7.37 15.54 9.31
CA GLY A 33 6.89 16.91 9.59
C GLY A 33 6.36 17.24 11.00
N LYS A 34 5.62 18.36 11.13
CA LYS A 34 5.12 18.92 12.41
C LYS A 34 4.37 17.93 13.29
N LYS A 35 3.77 16.87 12.73
CA LYS A 35 3.05 15.83 13.49
C LYS A 35 3.99 14.99 14.36
N CYS A 36 5.26 14.84 13.97
CA CYS A 36 6.28 14.16 14.77
C CYS A 36 6.82 15.05 15.91
N GLU A 37 6.60 16.35 15.84
CA GLU A 37 7.11 17.31 16.83
C GLU A 37 6.15 17.50 18.01
N VAL A 38 4.92 16.95 17.98
CA VAL A 38 3.91 17.13 19.05
C VAL A 38 3.17 15.84 19.39
N GLY A 39 2.53 15.81 20.57
CA GLY A 39 1.59 14.76 20.95
C GLY A 39 2.12 13.34 20.82
N LYS A 40 1.41 12.51 20.03
CA LYS A 40 1.76 11.11 19.75
C LYS A 40 3.09 11.00 19.01
N GLY A 41 3.30 11.77 17.94
CA GLY A 41 4.51 11.65 17.13
C GLY A 41 5.79 11.94 17.92
N ARG A 42 5.75 12.90 18.87
CA ARG A 42 6.91 13.16 19.75
C ARG A 42 7.20 11.98 20.70
N ARG A 43 6.17 11.25 21.14
CA ARG A 43 6.35 10.04 21.96
C ARG A 43 6.95 8.90 21.13
N ASP A 44 6.39 8.66 19.96
CA ASP A 44 6.85 7.60 19.06
C ASP A 44 8.32 7.83 18.62
N LEU A 45 8.72 9.09 18.35
CA LEU A 45 10.10 9.40 17.99
C LEU A 45 11.07 9.16 19.15
N ARG A 46 10.66 9.48 20.39
CA ARG A 46 11.46 9.15 21.58
C ARG A 46 11.60 7.63 21.74
N GLU A 47 10.51 6.89 21.60
CA GLU A 47 10.54 5.42 21.65
C GLU A 47 11.49 4.83 20.61
N ILE A 48 11.48 5.36 19.37
CA ILE A 48 12.44 4.95 18.32
C ILE A 48 13.88 5.21 18.75
N ARG A 49 14.18 6.37 19.33
CA ARG A 49 15.53 6.72 19.82
C ARG A 49 15.97 5.83 20.98
N ASP A 50 15.12 5.64 21.97
CA ASP A 50 15.39 4.85 23.17
C ASP A 50 15.65 3.38 22.79
N LEU A 51 14.83 2.81 21.89
CA LEU A 51 15.03 1.45 21.40
C LEU A 51 16.26 1.34 20.50
N ALA A 52 16.58 2.35 19.68
CA ALA A 52 17.80 2.32 18.89
C ALA A 52 19.05 2.29 19.77
N ASP A 53 19.11 3.15 20.80
CA ASP A 53 20.24 3.17 21.73
C ASP A 53 20.37 1.84 22.49
N ALA A 54 19.25 1.33 23.04
CA ALA A 54 19.20 0.06 23.74
C ALA A 54 19.59 -1.15 22.88
N ARG A 55 19.39 -1.07 21.55
CA ARG A 55 19.72 -2.13 20.59
C ARG A 55 21.05 -1.89 19.85
N GLY A 56 21.79 -0.84 20.21
CA GLY A 56 23.07 -0.52 19.57
C GLY A 56 22.94 -0.10 18.11
N VAL A 57 21.81 0.47 17.71
CA VAL A 57 21.53 0.97 16.36
C VAL A 57 21.84 2.46 16.30
N ALA A 58 22.63 2.87 15.31
CA ALA A 58 22.89 4.29 15.04
C ALA A 58 21.79 4.85 14.13
N LEU A 59 21.20 5.98 14.53
CA LEU A 59 20.17 6.66 13.73
C LEU A 59 20.73 7.91 13.05
N VAL A 60 20.42 8.06 11.76
CA VAL A 60 20.55 9.32 11.02
C VAL A 60 19.15 9.84 10.76
N GLU A 61 18.70 10.81 11.56
CA GLU A 61 17.35 11.35 11.47
C GLU A 61 17.28 12.52 10.46
N VAL A 62 16.31 12.46 9.55
CA VAL A 62 16.05 13.52 8.55
C VAL A 62 14.57 13.89 8.57
N ARG A 63 14.28 15.19 8.55
CA ARG A 63 12.89 15.69 8.60
C ARG A 63 12.34 15.99 7.20
N THR A 64 11.09 15.60 6.96
CA THR A 64 10.34 16.05 5.78
C THR A 64 9.63 17.38 6.05
N ASP A 65 9.63 18.33 5.11
CA ASP A 65 9.00 19.64 5.31
C ASP A 65 7.69 19.81 4.53
N ARG A 66 7.47 18.99 3.49
CA ARG A 66 6.29 19.03 2.61
C ARG A 66 5.95 17.64 2.05
N GLU A 67 4.78 17.52 1.45
CA GLU A 67 4.38 16.36 0.65
C GLU A 67 5.38 16.13 -0.49
N GLY A 68 5.72 14.86 -0.74
CA GLY A 68 6.73 14.46 -1.73
C GLY A 68 8.19 14.58 -1.24
N HIS A 69 8.46 15.25 -0.12
CA HIS A 69 9.84 15.43 0.36
C HIS A 69 10.46 14.11 0.83
N CYS A 70 9.68 13.14 1.32
CA CYS A 70 10.25 11.84 1.71
C CYS A 70 10.78 11.08 0.49
N GLU A 71 10.10 11.20 -0.65
CA GLU A 71 10.53 10.59 -1.91
C GLU A 71 11.86 11.20 -2.39
N GLU A 72 11.94 12.53 -2.41
CA GLU A 72 13.16 13.27 -2.77
C GLU A 72 14.34 12.88 -1.87
N LEU A 73 14.14 12.89 -0.55
CA LEU A 73 15.18 12.55 0.43
C LEU A 73 15.69 11.12 0.23
N VAL A 74 14.80 10.14 0.07
CA VAL A 74 15.21 8.73 -0.10
C VAL A 74 15.87 8.50 -1.47
N ARG A 75 15.37 9.13 -2.53
CA ARG A 75 15.95 9.04 -3.87
C ARG A 75 17.38 9.56 -3.89
N ASP A 76 17.58 10.76 -3.32
CA ASP A 76 18.80 11.54 -3.46
C ASP A 76 19.85 11.23 -2.38
N ALA A 77 19.45 10.66 -1.23
CA ALA A 77 20.34 10.32 -0.12
C ALA A 77 21.55 9.49 -0.55
N ASP A 78 22.72 9.80 0.02
CA ASP A 78 23.83 8.86 -0.02
C ASP A 78 23.57 7.75 1.00
N LEU A 79 23.59 6.49 0.53
CA LEU A 79 23.32 5.31 1.35
C LEU A 79 24.59 4.47 1.55
N ASP A 80 25.75 5.03 1.23
CA ASP A 80 27.03 4.44 1.59
C ASP A 80 27.19 4.46 3.12
N GLY A 81 27.52 3.30 3.68
CA GLY A 81 27.54 3.11 5.14
C GLY A 81 26.17 3.02 5.81
N VAL A 82 25.06 3.24 5.11
CA VAL A 82 23.69 3.00 5.62
C VAL A 82 23.28 1.55 5.36
N ASP A 83 22.69 0.90 6.36
CA ASP A 83 22.25 -0.50 6.28
C ASP A 83 20.76 -0.63 5.95
N ALA A 84 19.94 0.35 6.35
CA ALA A 84 18.50 0.36 6.12
C ALA A 84 17.92 1.78 6.13
N VAL A 85 16.75 1.93 5.50
CA VAL A 85 15.92 3.14 5.59
C VAL A 85 14.66 2.84 6.40
N GLY A 86 14.45 3.58 7.49
CA GLY A 86 13.23 3.54 8.28
C GLY A 86 12.37 4.77 8.01
N VAL A 87 11.08 4.59 7.71
CA VAL A 87 10.15 5.71 7.53
C VAL A 87 9.25 5.80 8.75
N MET A 88 9.30 6.93 9.44
CA MET A 88 8.38 7.27 10.52
C MET A 88 7.29 8.19 9.99
N GLY A 89 6.11 7.63 9.74
CA GLY A 89 4.97 8.37 9.22
C GLY A 89 3.73 7.50 9.06
N GLY A 90 2.78 7.98 8.25
CA GLY A 90 1.65 7.17 7.82
C GLY A 90 1.96 6.37 6.55
N ASP A 91 0.96 5.60 6.09
CA ASP A 91 1.03 4.84 4.84
C ASP A 91 1.46 5.72 3.64
N GLY A 92 1.02 6.98 3.59
CA GLY A 92 1.42 7.92 2.53
C GLY A 92 2.90 8.30 2.57
N THR A 93 3.47 8.54 3.76
CA THR A 93 4.91 8.82 3.92
C THR A 93 5.73 7.59 3.55
N PHE A 94 5.30 6.40 3.98
CA PHE A 94 5.99 5.17 3.62
C PHE A 94 5.96 4.91 2.11
N ARG A 95 4.82 5.18 1.46
CA ARG A 95 4.71 5.17 -0.01
C ARG A 95 5.71 6.09 -0.69
N GLU A 96 5.84 7.36 -0.25
CA GLU A 96 6.85 8.28 -0.78
C GLU A 96 8.27 7.69 -0.64
N GLY A 97 8.60 7.14 0.53
CA GLY A 97 9.90 6.46 0.74
C GLY A 97 10.13 5.30 -0.23
N VAL A 98 9.11 4.46 -0.47
CA VAL A 98 9.21 3.36 -1.45
C VAL A 98 9.37 3.89 -2.88
N CYS A 99 8.63 4.92 -3.28
CA CYS A 99 8.82 5.57 -4.59
C CYS A 99 10.26 6.08 -4.75
N GLY A 100 10.84 6.68 -3.70
CA GLY A 100 12.22 7.14 -3.70
C GLY A 100 13.23 5.99 -3.90
N MET A 101 12.99 4.85 -3.26
CA MET A 101 13.81 3.63 -3.45
C MET A 101 13.72 3.10 -4.89
N ILE A 102 12.52 3.09 -5.48
CA ILE A 102 12.30 2.65 -6.87
C ILE A 102 13.04 3.57 -7.85
N ALA A 103 12.85 4.89 -7.70
CA ALA A 103 13.50 5.90 -8.54
C ALA A 103 15.04 5.81 -8.45
N ARG A 104 15.59 5.59 -7.25
CA ARG A 104 17.03 5.40 -7.01
C ARG A 104 17.59 4.16 -7.71
N GLY A 105 16.82 3.08 -7.79
CA GLY A 105 17.23 1.81 -8.41
C GLY A 105 17.27 1.83 -9.94
N GLY A 106 16.93 2.96 -10.58
CA GLY A 106 16.75 3.05 -12.03
C GLY A 106 15.37 2.59 -12.50
N GLY A 107 14.38 2.51 -11.59
CA GLY A 107 12.98 2.27 -11.95
C GLY A 107 12.30 3.57 -12.40
N GLY A 108 11.74 3.57 -13.63
CA GLY A 108 11.23 4.76 -14.32
C GLY A 108 12.25 5.37 -15.28
N ASP A 109 11.88 6.42 -16.01
CA ASP A 109 12.72 7.10 -17.04
C ASP A 109 13.92 7.90 -16.45
N SER A 110 14.40 7.53 -15.25
CA SER A 110 15.48 8.24 -14.57
C SER A 110 16.86 7.86 -15.12
N PRO A 111 17.75 8.83 -15.44
CA PRO A 111 19.07 8.57 -16.02
C PRO A 111 20.12 8.00 -15.04
N GLY A 112 19.74 7.67 -13.81
CA GLY A 112 20.66 7.29 -12.75
C GLY A 112 21.06 5.82 -12.81
N GLY A 113 22.35 5.53 -12.98
CA GLY A 113 22.89 4.17 -12.91
C GLY A 113 22.54 3.44 -11.61
N LYS A 114 22.61 2.10 -11.62
CA LYS A 114 22.29 1.22 -10.48
C LYS A 114 22.97 1.67 -9.18
N ARG A 115 22.23 2.33 -8.28
CA ARG A 115 22.68 2.68 -6.93
C ARG A 115 22.43 1.52 -5.96
N ARG A 116 23.15 1.49 -4.83
CA ARG A 116 23.00 0.48 -3.77
C ARG A 116 21.53 0.43 -3.29
N SER A 117 20.98 -0.79 -3.29
CA SER A 117 19.67 -1.08 -2.69
C SER A 117 19.88 -1.51 -1.24
N VAL A 118 19.18 -0.85 -0.33
CA VAL A 118 19.08 -1.20 1.10
C VAL A 118 17.62 -1.49 1.43
N PRO A 119 17.31 -2.33 2.43
CA PRO A 119 15.94 -2.58 2.83
C PRO A 119 15.29 -1.30 3.39
N ILE A 120 13.98 -1.18 3.16
CA ILE A 120 13.14 -0.11 3.69
C ILE A 120 12.08 -0.69 4.63
N PHE A 121 11.81 0.01 5.74
CA PHE A 121 10.84 -0.40 6.75
C PHE A 121 9.93 0.76 7.14
N ALA A 122 8.71 0.45 7.56
CA ALA A 122 7.77 1.42 8.10
C ALA A 122 7.69 1.29 9.62
N PHE A 123 7.93 2.38 10.36
CA PHE A 123 7.55 2.41 11.76
C PHE A 123 6.02 2.58 11.87
N PRO A 124 5.30 1.78 12.69
CA PRO A 124 3.84 1.83 12.81
C PRO A 124 3.36 3.04 13.63
N CYS A 125 3.77 4.24 13.24
CA CYS A 125 3.51 5.49 13.96
C CYS A 125 2.32 6.28 13.38
N GLY A 126 1.78 5.88 12.22
CA GLY A 126 0.60 6.45 11.60
C GLY A 126 -0.73 5.93 12.17
N THR A 127 -1.85 6.34 11.55
CA THR A 127 -3.21 5.93 11.95
C THR A 127 -3.65 4.60 11.33
N GLY A 128 -3.22 4.31 10.09
CA GLY A 128 -3.60 3.11 9.33
C GLY A 128 -2.62 1.96 9.54
N ASN A 129 -1.35 2.20 9.19
CA ASN A 129 -0.22 1.27 9.27
C ASN A 129 -0.56 -0.10 8.66
N ASN A 130 -1.32 -0.12 7.56
CA ASN A 130 -1.83 -1.37 6.99
C ASN A 130 -0.68 -2.26 6.51
N TYR A 131 0.33 -1.63 5.91
CA TYR A 131 1.53 -2.32 5.44
C TYR A 131 2.31 -2.98 6.59
N ALA A 132 2.64 -2.20 7.63
CA ALA A 132 3.36 -2.71 8.80
C ALA A 132 2.56 -3.82 9.51
N ARG A 133 1.23 -3.68 9.57
CA ARG A 133 0.32 -4.68 10.16
C ARG A 133 0.37 -6.02 9.42
N ASP A 134 0.39 -6.00 8.09
CA ASP A 134 0.47 -7.22 7.28
C ASP A 134 1.84 -7.90 7.38
N LEU A 135 2.89 -7.13 7.67
CA LEU A 135 4.21 -7.65 8.05
C LEU A 135 4.29 -8.13 9.50
N GLY A 136 3.21 -8.03 10.28
CA GLY A 136 3.19 -8.38 11.70
C GLY A 136 3.91 -7.37 12.61
N GLN A 137 4.27 -6.19 12.10
CA GLN A 137 4.95 -5.12 12.83
C GLN A 137 3.92 -4.15 13.40
N ARG A 138 3.52 -4.35 14.66
CA ARG A 138 2.45 -3.57 15.31
C ARG A 138 2.97 -2.50 16.24
N THR A 139 4.21 -2.64 16.69
CA THR A 139 4.90 -1.74 17.62
C THR A 139 6.26 -1.32 17.06
N VAL A 140 6.87 -0.28 17.64
CA VAL A 140 8.24 0.13 17.29
C VAL A 140 9.23 -0.99 17.64
N ALA A 141 9.02 -1.68 18.75
CA ALA A 141 9.82 -2.83 19.16
C ALA A 141 9.82 -3.96 18.11
N ASP A 142 8.67 -4.28 17.52
CA ASP A 142 8.58 -5.31 16.47
C ASP A 142 9.48 -5.00 15.26
N VAL A 143 9.63 -3.71 14.93
CA VAL A 143 10.49 -3.25 13.84
C VAL A 143 11.96 -3.45 14.19
N PHE A 144 12.39 -3.08 15.40
CA PHE A 144 13.76 -3.35 15.86
C PHE A 144 14.06 -4.84 15.99
N ASP A 145 13.09 -5.66 16.39
CA ASP A 145 13.23 -7.12 16.37
C ASP A 145 13.39 -7.64 14.95
N ALA A 146 12.68 -7.07 13.97
CA ALA A 146 12.85 -7.42 12.55
C ALA A 146 14.23 -7.03 12.01
N ILE A 147 14.72 -5.85 12.37
CA ILE A 147 16.07 -5.38 12.03
C ILE A 147 17.13 -6.30 12.62
N ALA A 148 17.00 -6.67 13.90
CA ALA A 148 17.93 -7.57 14.58
C ALA A 148 17.96 -8.97 13.95
N ARG A 149 16.84 -9.46 13.40
CA ARG A 149 16.79 -10.71 12.63
C ARG A 149 17.60 -10.66 11.33
N GLY A 150 17.88 -9.47 10.78
CA GLY A 150 18.72 -9.30 9.60
C GLY A 150 18.18 -9.97 8.34
N ARG A 151 16.85 -10.12 8.22
CA ARG A 151 16.20 -10.70 7.04
C ARG A 151 15.30 -9.67 6.39
N ALA A 152 15.49 -9.48 5.09
CA ALA A 152 14.61 -8.69 4.24
C ALA A 152 13.96 -9.57 3.18
N HIS A 153 12.72 -9.24 2.85
CA HIS A 153 11.93 -9.91 1.81
C HIS A 153 11.59 -8.89 0.73
N ALA A 154 11.62 -9.32 -0.53
CA ALA A 154 11.10 -8.53 -1.63
C ALA A 154 9.57 -8.47 -1.50
N VAL A 155 9.01 -7.32 -1.85
CA VAL A 155 7.59 -7.02 -1.76
C VAL A 155 7.17 -6.29 -3.03
N ASP A 156 5.94 -6.49 -3.43
CA ASP A 156 5.37 -5.95 -4.65
C ASP A 156 4.88 -4.51 -4.45
N ALA A 157 5.07 -3.71 -5.49
CA ALA A 157 4.47 -2.40 -5.63
C ALA A 157 3.68 -2.35 -6.94
N VAL A 158 2.48 -1.78 -6.89
CA VAL A 158 1.62 -1.62 -8.06
C VAL A 158 1.99 -0.33 -8.77
N ARG A 159 2.43 -0.42 -10.03
CA ARG A 159 2.60 0.76 -10.88
C ARG A 159 1.24 1.26 -11.35
N VAL A 160 0.96 2.53 -11.10
CA VAL A 160 -0.29 3.21 -11.45
C VAL A 160 0.00 4.27 -12.50
N GLN A 161 -0.61 4.13 -13.67
CA GLN A 161 -0.62 5.17 -14.70
C GLN A 161 -1.99 5.81 -14.71
N HIS A 162 -2.04 7.13 -14.56
CA HIS A 162 -3.27 7.92 -14.54
C HIS A 162 -3.06 9.19 -15.38
N PRO A 163 -4.12 9.95 -15.72
CA PRO A 163 -4.00 11.10 -16.64
C PRO A 163 -2.97 12.16 -16.22
N ASN A 164 -2.68 12.28 -14.92
CA ASN A 164 -1.76 13.27 -14.38
C ASN A 164 -0.32 12.73 -14.19
N GLY A 165 -0.05 11.49 -14.58
CA GLY A 165 1.30 10.93 -14.55
C GLY A 165 1.36 9.46 -14.13
N MET A 166 2.55 9.05 -13.70
CA MET A 166 2.84 7.70 -13.24
C MET A 166 3.28 7.76 -11.79
N THR A 167 2.80 6.80 -11.00
CA THR A 167 3.18 6.66 -9.61
C THR A 167 3.10 5.21 -9.15
N TYR A 168 3.46 4.92 -7.91
CA TYR A 168 3.37 3.57 -7.34
C TYR A 168 2.41 3.53 -6.16
N SER A 169 1.70 2.42 -5.99
CA SER A 169 0.94 2.11 -4.79
C SER A 169 1.54 0.88 -4.11
N ILE A 170 1.66 0.95 -2.79
CA ILE A 170 2.15 -0.14 -1.94
C ILE A 170 1.03 -0.80 -1.13
N ASN A 171 -0.14 -0.14 -1.06
CA ASN A 171 -1.25 -0.60 -0.24
C ASN A 171 -2.48 -0.84 -1.12
N CYS A 172 -3.02 0.24 -1.68
CA CYS A 172 -4.34 0.25 -2.27
C CYS A 172 -4.47 1.37 -3.31
N VAL A 173 -5.20 1.09 -4.39
CA VAL A 173 -5.80 2.06 -5.31
C VAL A 173 -7.30 1.87 -5.22
N THR A 174 -8.07 2.95 -5.07
CA THR A 174 -9.52 2.89 -4.92
C THR A 174 -10.23 3.78 -5.93
N TRP A 175 -11.38 3.32 -6.40
CA TRP A 175 -12.25 4.08 -7.29
C TRP A 175 -13.74 3.95 -6.89
N GLY A 176 -14.57 4.87 -7.34
CA GLY A 176 -16.01 4.92 -7.05
C GLY A 176 -16.28 5.36 -5.62
N MET A 177 -17.25 4.71 -4.95
CA MET A 177 -17.75 5.14 -3.64
C MET A 177 -16.64 5.31 -2.57
N ALA A 178 -15.58 4.50 -2.59
CA ALA A 178 -14.46 4.63 -1.64
C ALA A 178 -13.71 5.95 -1.79
N ARG A 179 -13.46 6.37 -3.04
CA ARG A 179 -12.80 7.65 -3.37
C ARG A 179 -13.67 8.80 -2.89
N ASP A 180 -14.95 8.78 -3.21
CA ASP A 180 -15.91 9.83 -2.85
C ASP A 180 -16.07 9.95 -1.32
N ALA A 181 -16.12 8.81 -0.63
CA ALA A 181 -16.17 8.77 0.83
C ALA A 181 -14.87 9.30 1.46
N ALA A 182 -13.70 8.96 0.90
CA ALA A 182 -12.42 9.49 1.38
C ALA A 182 -12.35 11.02 1.20
N ALA A 183 -12.76 11.54 0.03
CA ALA A 183 -12.79 12.99 -0.22
C ALA A 183 -13.75 13.71 0.75
N THR A 184 -14.93 13.15 0.97
CA THR A 184 -15.91 13.72 1.91
C THR A 184 -15.40 13.70 3.35
N ALA A 185 -14.74 12.61 3.76
CA ALA A 185 -14.12 12.46 5.07
C ALA A 185 -13.02 13.50 5.34
N GLU A 186 -12.34 14.01 4.31
CA GLU A 186 -11.34 15.06 4.47
C GLU A 186 -11.94 16.41 4.89
N HIS A 187 -13.19 16.70 4.55
CA HIS A 187 -13.90 17.88 5.06
C HIS A 187 -14.41 17.70 6.50
N MET A 188 -14.34 16.48 7.04
CA MET A 188 -14.85 16.10 8.37
C MET A 188 -13.72 15.72 9.34
N ARG A 189 -12.52 16.29 9.21
CA ARG A 189 -11.38 15.98 10.11
C ARG A 189 -11.72 16.15 11.60
N TRP A 190 -12.63 17.07 11.93
CA TRP A 190 -13.09 17.34 13.29
C TRP A 190 -13.82 16.15 13.96
N LEU A 191 -14.36 15.22 13.17
CA LEU A 191 -14.95 13.97 13.67
C LEU A 191 -13.89 12.92 14.05
N GLY A 192 -12.61 13.19 13.81
CA GLY A 192 -11.55 12.22 14.07
C GLY A 192 -11.76 10.94 13.26
N ALA A 193 -11.60 9.76 13.87
CA ALA A 193 -11.63 8.51 13.11
C ALA A 193 -13.01 8.18 12.51
N ILE A 194 -14.12 8.56 13.15
CA ILE A 194 -15.49 8.16 12.73
C ILE A 194 -15.93 8.82 11.41
N ARG A 195 -15.20 9.84 10.96
CA ARG A 195 -15.44 10.53 9.68
C ARG A 195 -15.57 9.59 8.48
N TYR A 196 -14.82 8.50 8.45
CA TYR A 196 -14.87 7.52 7.36
C TYR A 196 -16.15 6.67 7.40
N ASP A 197 -16.63 6.34 8.60
CA ASP A 197 -17.87 5.58 8.78
C ASP A 197 -19.08 6.44 8.34
N VAL A 198 -19.08 7.72 8.74
CA VAL A 198 -20.10 8.70 8.36
C VAL A 198 -20.09 8.96 6.85
N ALA A 199 -18.91 9.23 6.28
CA ALA A 199 -18.78 9.45 4.84
C ALA A 199 -19.21 8.22 4.04
N GLY A 200 -18.79 7.02 4.46
CA GLY A 200 -19.19 5.76 3.85
C GLY A 200 -20.69 5.61 3.84
N PHE A 201 -21.35 5.79 4.99
CA PHE A 201 -22.81 5.68 5.09
C PHE A 201 -23.54 6.72 4.22
N PHE A 202 -23.08 7.96 4.21
CA PHE A 202 -23.64 9.01 3.34
C PHE A 202 -23.60 8.61 1.86
N HIS A 203 -22.47 8.07 1.38
CA HIS A 203 -22.34 7.65 -0.02
C HIS A 203 -23.09 6.36 -0.34
N ILE A 204 -23.25 5.46 0.64
CA ILE A 204 -24.15 4.31 0.52
C ILE A 204 -25.59 4.79 0.27
N LEU A 205 -26.07 5.80 1.02
CA LEU A 205 -27.40 6.37 0.83
C LEU A 205 -27.53 7.11 -0.51
N LYS A 206 -26.48 7.81 -0.95
CA LYS A 206 -26.46 8.52 -2.24
C LYS A 206 -26.52 7.55 -3.43
N ASN A 207 -25.94 6.36 -3.29
CA ASN A 207 -25.96 5.28 -4.29
C ASN A 207 -25.62 5.75 -5.74
N LYS A 208 -24.60 6.62 -5.85
CA LYS A 208 -24.13 7.20 -7.11
C LYS A 208 -23.78 6.09 -8.11
N LEU A 209 -24.11 6.31 -9.40
CA LEU A 209 -23.65 5.44 -10.49
C LEU A 209 -22.16 5.71 -10.75
N ASN A 210 -21.36 4.66 -10.85
CA ASN A 210 -20.00 4.76 -11.35
C ASN A 210 -19.86 3.73 -12.48
N TYR A 211 -20.02 4.22 -13.71
CA TYR A 211 -19.88 3.41 -14.91
C TYR A 211 -18.41 3.35 -15.33
N ALA A 212 -17.89 2.14 -15.53
CA ALA A 212 -16.53 1.94 -16.00
C ALA A 212 -16.38 0.67 -16.82
N ASN A 213 -15.40 0.66 -17.72
CA ASN A 213 -14.87 -0.55 -18.33
C ASN A 213 -13.72 -1.04 -17.46
N LEU A 214 -13.85 -2.23 -16.88
CA LEU A 214 -12.79 -2.86 -16.10
C LEU A 214 -12.23 -4.05 -16.86
N ALA A 215 -10.93 -4.02 -17.13
CA ALA A 215 -10.18 -5.10 -17.75
C ALA A 215 -9.17 -5.67 -16.76
N ALA A 216 -9.19 -7.00 -16.58
CA ALA A 216 -8.20 -7.76 -15.82
C ALA A 216 -7.33 -8.57 -16.79
N HIS A 217 -6.01 -8.54 -16.60
CA HIS A 217 -5.06 -9.26 -17.44
C HIS A 217 -4.10 -10.10 -16.59
N ASP A 218 -3.64 -11.22 -17.16
CA ASP A 218 -2.70 -12.16 -16.55
C ASP A 218 -3.17 -12.63 -15.16
N PHE A 219 -4.38 -13.19 -15.10
CA PHE A 219 -4.99 -13.62 -13.86
C PHE A 219 -4.47 -14.99 -13.40
N HIS A 220 -4.34 -15.14 -12.08
CA HIS A 220 -4.18 -16.43 -11.43
C HIS A 220 -5.50 -16.79 -10.73
N GLU A 221 -5.97 -18.03 -10.90
CA GLU A 221 -7.15 -18.52 -10.18
C GLU A 221 -6.91 -18.42 -8.67
N VAL A 222 -7.71 -17.59 -8.01
CA VAL A 222 -7.86 -17.60 -6.55
C VAL A 222 -9.03 -18.54 -6.28
N GLU A 223 -8.80 -19.59 -5.47
CA GLU A 223 -9.73 -20.61 -4.97
C GLU A 223 -11.14 -20.64 -5.60
N SER A 224 -11.58 -21.84 -6.04
CA SER A 224 -12.80 -22.18 -6.79
C SER A 224 -14.17 -21.68 -6.28
N SER A 225 -14.22 -20.86 -5.23
CA SER A 225 -15.42 -20.26 -4.64
C SER A 225 -15.53 -18.73 -4.81
N VAL A 226 -14.61 -18.09 -5.53
CA VAL A 226 -14.57 -16.63 -5.70
C VAL A 226 -15.08 -16.24 -7.10
N THR A 227 -16.06 -15.34 -7.16
CA THR A 227 -16.69 -14.89 -8.42
C THR A 227 -15.66 -14.22 -9.35
N HIS A 228 -15.54 -14.74 -10.57
CA HIS A 228 -14.55 -14.30 -11.56
C HIS A 228 -15.05 -13.13 -12.44
N VAL A 229 -14.19 -12.15 -12.71
CA VAL A 229 -14.27 -11.31 -13.92
C VAL A 229 -13.41 -11.99 -14.96
N SER A 230 -14.05 -12.63 -15.94
CA SER A 230 -13.35 -13.41 -16.96
C SER A 230 -12.91 -12.60 -18.17
N ASP A 231 -13.48 -11.42 -18.41
CA ASP A 231 -13.16 -10.56 -19.56
C ASP A 231 -13.55 -9.10 -19.27
N VAL A 232 -13.13 -8.16 -20.13
CA VAL A 232 -13.46 -6.73 -20.02
C VAL A 232 -14.96 -6.55 -19.76
N GLU A 233 -15.33 -6.11 -18.56
CA GLU A 233 -16.73 -5.94 -18.17
C GLU A 233 -17.04 -4.45 -18.03
N ALA A 234 -17.82 -3.95 -18.99
CA ALA A 234 -18.49 -2.66 -18.92
C ALA A 234 -19.73 -2.80 -18.03
N ALA A 235 -19.71 -2.19 -16.84
CA ALA A 235 -20.80 -2.30 -15.89
C ALA A 235 -20.89 -1.08 -14.97
N ASP A 236 -22.02 -1.00 -14.27
CA ASP A 236 -22.19 -0.10 -13.14
C ASP A 236 -21.59 -0.73 -11.88
N TYR A 237 -20.54 -0.12 -11.37
CA TYR A 237 -19.88 -0.53 -10.14
C TYR A 237 -20.22 0.43 -9.00
N LEU A 238 -20.30 -0.13 -7.79
CA LEU A 238 -20.32 0.67 -6.58
C LEU A 238 -18.93 1.23 -6.30
N MET A 239 -17.92 0.37 -6.32
CA MET A 239 -16.54 0.70 -5.99
C MET A 239 -15.57 -0.38 -6.47
N MET A 240 -14.31 0.00 -6.61
CA MET A 240 -13.21 -0.91 -6.92
C MET A 240 -12.03 -0.68 -5.96
N PHE A 241 -11.35 -1.76 -5.60
CA PHE A 241 -10.07 -1.76 -4.87
C PHE A 241 -9.05 -2.59 -5.64
N ALA A 242 -7.84 -2.08 -5.83
CA ALA A 242 -6.67 -2.85 -6.24
C ALA A 242 -5.64 -2.77 -5.12
N GLN A 243 -5.31 -3.90 -4.47
CA GLN A 243 -4.54 -3.91 -3.23
C GLN A 243 -3.45 -4.98 -3.18
N ASN A 244 -2.34 -4.63 -2.52
CA ASN A 244 -1.33 -5.60 -2.07
C ASN A 244 -1.54 -5.95 -0.58
N THR A 245 -2.14 -5.05 0.21
CA THR A 245 -2.45 -5.30 1.61
C THR A 245 -3.77 -6.02 1.79
N ARG A 246 -3.92 -6.79 2.86
CA ARG A 246 -5.15 -7.49 3.24
C ARG A 246 -6.23 -6.54 3.74
N CYS A 247 -5.78 -5.47 4.38
CA CYS A 247 -6.62 -4.52 5.09
C CYS A 247 -6.55 -3.12 4.49
N SER A 248 -7.64 -2.37 4.65
CA SER A 248 -7.68 -0.93 4.41
C SER A 248 -8.30 -0.19 5.60
N GLY A 249 -8.03 1.11 5.70
CA GLY A 249 -8.52 1.99 6.76
C GLY A 249 -8.11 1.50 8.15
N ARG A 250 -9.10 1.12 8.98
CA ARG A 250 -8.88 0.68 10.37
C ARG A 250 -8.51 -0.79 10.52
N GLY A 251 -8.29 -1.51 9.42
CA GLY A 251 -8.10 -2.96 9.46
C GLY A 251 -9.26 -3.75 8.88
N PHE A 252 -10.07 -3.11 8.03
CA PHE A 252 -11.16 -3.80 7.37
C PHE A 252 -10.58 -4.70 6.28
N PRO A 253 -10.78 -6.01 6.35
CA PRO A 253 -10.19 -6.97 5.42
C PRO A 253 -10.97 -6.96 4.11
N PHE A 254 -10.80 -5.92 3.31
CA PHE A 254 -11.40 -5.85 1.98
C PHE A 254 -10.83 -6.93 1.07
N THR A 255 -9.52 -7.16 1.11
CA THR A 255 -8.77 -8.12 0.29
C THR A 255 -8.16 -9.23 1.17
N PRO A 256 -8.97 -10.07 1.86
CA PRO A 256 -8.48 -11.00 2.87
C PRO A 256 -7.49 -12.07 2.37
N LEU A 257 -7.35 -12.25 1.05
CA LEU A 257 -6.45 -13.23 0.43
C LEU A 257 -5.17 -12.59 -0.14
N ALA A 258 -5.01 -11.28 0.02
CA ALA A 258 -3.85 -10.55 -0.48
C ALA A 258 -2.56 -10.98 0.20
N LYS A 259 -1.49 -10.94 -0.61
CA LYS A 259 -0.11 -11.20 -0.19
C LYS A 259 0.75 -10.07 -0.72
N LEU A 260 1.81 -9.74 0.01
CA LEU A 260 2.69 -8.63 -0.31
C LEU A 260 3.77 -8.99 -1.34
N ASP A 261 3.95 -10.27 -1.68
CA ASP A 261 5.14 -10.79 -2.36
C ASP A 261 4.87 -11.92 -3.38
N ASP A 262 3.64 -12.03 -3.89
CA ASP A 262 3.25 -13.10 -4.82
C ASP A 262 3.27 -12.69 -6.31
N GLY A 263 3.76 -11.50 -6.60
CA GLY A 263 3.92 -10.96 -7.95
C GLY A 263 2.62 -10.54 -8.61
N ALA A 264 1.56 -10.35 -7.82
CA ALA A 264 0.24 -9.90 -8.27
C ALA A 264 -0.39 -8.94 -7.25
N PHE A 265 -1.50 -8.30 -7.64
CA PHE A 265 -2.35 -7.55 -6.73
C PHE A 265 -3.78 -8.08 -6.77
N ASP A 266 -4.49 -7.91 -5.68
CA ASP A 266 -5.87 -8.36 -5.52
C ASP A 266 -6.81 -7.23 -5.95
N LEU A 267 -7.61 -7.50 -6.98
CA LEU A 267 -8.59 -6.60 -7.56
C LEU A 267 -9.98 -7.02 -7.12
N ILE A 268 -10.67 -6.13 -6.41
CA ILE A 268 -12.07 -6.27 -6.04
C ILE A 268 -12.88 -5.23 -6.80
N ALA A 269 -13.96 -5.70 -7.42
CA ALA A 269 -14.96 -4.84 -8.02
C ALA A 269 -16.34 -5.24 -7.49
N VAL A 270 -17.04 -4.29 -6.88
CA VAL A 270 -18.38 -4.52 -6.33
C VAL A 270 -19.38 -3.98 -7.33
N LYS A 271 -20.21 -4.86 -7.91
CA LYS A 271 -21.29 -4.45 -8.80
C LYS A 271 -22.31 -3.61 -8.02
N LYS A 272 -22.94 -2.66 -8.71
CA LYS A 272 -23.98 -1.86 -8.09
C LYS A 272 -25.09 -2.75 -7.52
N CYS A 273 -25.48 -2.48 -6.28
CA CYS A 273 -26.58 -3.16 -5.62
C CYS A 273 -27.40 -2.17 -4.78
N GLY A 274 -28.57 -2.61 -4.30
CA GLY A 274 -29.44 -1.78 -3.46
C GLY A 274 -28.82 -1.51 -2.09
N VAL A 275 -29.23 -0.41 -1.45
CA VAL A 275 -28.67 0.08 -0.17
C VAL A 275 -28.56 -1.00 0.91
N LEU A 276 -29.62 -1.79 1.12
CA LEU A 276 -29.63 -2.86 2.13
C LEU A 276 -28.56 -3.94 1.85
N LYS A 277 -28.40 -4.31 0.57
CA LYS A 277 -27.37 -5.27 0.14
C LYS A 277 -25.98 -4.70 0.37
N THR A 278 -25.76 -3.42 0.01
CA THR A 278 -24.49 -2.72 0.27
C THR A 278 -24.14 -2.71 1.76
N VAL A 279 -25.08 -2.36 2.64
CA VAL A 279 -24.86 -2.41 4.10
C VAL A 279 -24.47 -3.82 4.55
N GLY A 280 -25.16 -4.85 4.04
CA GLY A 280 -24.83 -6.25 4.31
C GLY A 280 -23.40 -6.64 3.89
N LEU A 281 -22.94 -6.17 2.72
CA LEU A 281 -21.56 -6.37 2.27
C LEU A 281 -20.54 -5.71 3.20
N PHE A 282 -20.78 -4.49 3.68
CA PHE A 282 -19.90 -3.83 4.64
C PHE A 282 -19.83 -4.56 5.98
N GLU A 283 -20.95 -5.10 6.47
CA GLU A 283 -20.94 -5.95 7.67
C GLU A 283 -20.18 -7.26 7.43
N ALA A 284 -20.29 -7.85 6.23
CA ALA A 284 -19.54 -9.04 5.84
C ALA A 284 -18.01 -8.77 5.78
N VAL A 285 -17.58 -7.57 5.35
CA VAL A 285 -16.17 -7.12 5.44
C VAL A 285 -15.73 -7.09 6.91
N LYS A 286 -16.50 -6.43 7.78
CA LYS A 286 -16.18 -6.34 9.23
C LYS A 286 -16.10 -7.72 9.88
N LYS A 287 -16.92 -8.67 9.43
CA LYS A 287 -16.93 -10.08 9.86
C LYS A 287 -15.86 -10.92 9.15
N GLY A 288 -14.63 -10.41 9.13
CA GLY A 288 -13.46 -11.16 8.64
C GLY A 288 -13.36 -11.30 7.11
N GLY A 289 -14.00 -10.42 6.34
CA GLY A 289 -13.83 -10.38 4.89
C GLY A 289 -14.70 -11.38 4.13
N SER A 290 -15.84 -11.78 4.69
CA SER A 290 -16.75 -12.77 4.09
C SER A 290 -17.51 -12.25 2.86
N HIS A 291 -17.46 -10.94 2.59
CA HIS A 291 -18.08 -10.29 1.42
C HIS A 291 -17.56 -10.85 0.10
N VAL A 292 -16.34 -11.38 0.07
CA VAL A 292 -15.73 -11.96 -1.15
C VAL A 292 -16.49 -13.17 -1.70
N ARG A 293 -17.40 -13.76 -0.91
CA ARG A 293 -18.25 -14.89 -1.31
C ARG A 293 -19.58 -14.44 -1.90
N ASP A 294 -19.89 -13.15 -1.87
CA ASP A 294 -21.14 -12.63 -2.41
C ASP A 294 -21.07 -12.52 -3.93
N PRO A 295 -22.11 -12.96 -4.68
CA PRO A 295 -22.12 -12.86 -6.15
C PRO A 295 -22.01 -11.43 -6.69
N SER A 296 -22.33 -10.42 -5.89
CA SER A 296 -22.15 -9.00 -6.27
C SER A 296 -20.71 -8.52 -6.16
N VAL A 297 -19.80 -9.34 -5.62
CA VAL A 297 -18.38 -9.02 -5.45
C VAL A 297 -17.56 -9.88 -6.40
N CYS A 298 -16.90 -9.23 -7.36
CA CYS A 298 -15.80 -9.85 -8.08
C CYS A 298 -14.52 -9.70 -7.27
N TYR A 299 -13.75 -10.78 -7.19
CA TYR A 299 -12.41 -10.76 -6.61
C TYR A 299 -11.48 -11.58 -7.49
N VAL A 300 -10.43 -10.96 -8.00
CA VAL A 300 -9.45 -11.60 -8.88
C VAL A 300 -8.03 -11.18 -8.51
N LYS A 301 -7.06 -12.08 -8.71
CA LYS A 301 -5.64 -11.78 -8.57
C LYS A 301 -5.02 -11.58 -9.94
N VAL A 302 -4.41 -10.43 -10.16
CA VAL A 302 -3.99 -9.96 -11.49
C VAL A 302 -2.62 -9.31 -11.44
N LYS A 303 -1.91 -9.33 -12.56
CA LYS A 303 -0.64 -8.57 -12.72
C LYS A 303 -0.85 -7.22 -13.38
N LYS A 304 -1.95 -7.07 -14.12
CA LYS A 304 -2.31 -5.83 -14.78
C LYS A 304 -3.83 -5.70 -14.81
N ALA A 305 -4.32 -4.49 -14.54
CA ALA A 305 -5.70 -4.12 -14.73
C ALA A 305 -5.78 -2.73 -15.38
N THR A 306 -6.86 -2.49 -16.11
CA THR A 306 -7.17 -1.19 -16.70
C THR A 306 -8.60 -0.83 -16.32
N LEU A 307 -8.77 0.40 -15.81
CA LEU A 307 -10.08 0.98 -15.54
C LEU A 307 -10.24 2.21 -16.42
N GLU A 308 -11.29 2.22 -17.23
CA GLU A 308 -11.70 3.37 -18.03
C GLU A 308 -13.05 3.85 -17.48
N ALA A 309 -13.07 5.02 -16.84
CA ALA A 309 -14.31 5.65 -16.41
C ALA A 309 -14.86 6.53 -17.53
N SER A 310 -16.19 6.63 -17.61
CA SER A 310 -16.86 7.52 -18.58
C SER A 310 -16.57 9.01 -18.33
N ASP A 311 -16.29 9.39 -17.08
CA ASP A 311 -15.87 10.74 -16.70
C ASP A 311 -14.41 10.71 -16.22
N SER A 312 -13.54 11.48 -16.87
CA SER A 312 -12.15 11.63 -16.43
C SER A 312 -12.01 12.24 -15.04
N ALA A 313 -13.01 13.01 -14.58
CA ALA A 313 -13.06 13.52 -13.22
C ALA A 313 -13.33 12.43 -12.17
N ASP A 314 -13.75 11.23 -12.58
CA ASP A 314 -13.88 10.07 -11.70
C ASP A 314 -12.55 9.30 -11.52
N LEU A 315 -11.51 9.59 -12.32
CA LEU A 315 -10.18 8.97 -12.25
C LEU A 315 -9.21 9.69 -11.27
#